data_AF-A0A919Y6R6-F1
#
_entry.id   AF-A0A919Y6R6-F1
#
_cell.length_a   1.000
_cell.length_b   1.000
_cell.length_c   1.000
_cell.angle_alpha   90.00
_cell.angle_beta   90.00
_cell.angle_gamma   90.00
#
_symmetry.space_group_name_H-M   'P 1'
#
loop_
_entity.id
_entity.type
_entity.pdbx_description
1 polymer ?
#
loop_
_entity_poly.entity_id
_entity_poly.type
_entity_poly.pdbx_seq_one_letter_code
_entity_poly.pdbx_strand_id
1 'polypeptide(L)'
;MDNELRDGSSIPSDRIKLLQIIKNEKLSKLIRFSWWESEESMEQCEIAQDEVFSLTAGPLLLYFESGLVIGAASDPSRNSVILWVEKDDTGYIKDESIENDTDLYPIDAEDKIYSSPYWGQIVGQNIKEINIIKRDPQNALFEELPNEVGLEIVMENDMKFILSHGLHDDSDDFSVLTTSQLEVDLIASLKWFAC
;
A
#
# COMPACT_ATOMS: atom_id res chain seq x y z
N MET A 1 -1.40 -13.14 17.84
CA MET A 1 -0.91 -13.44 16.48
C MET A 1 0.33 -14.35 16.52
N ASP A 2 0.55 -15.22 15.51
CA ASP A 2 1.71 -16.14 15.45
C ASP A 2 3.03 -15.39 15.11
N ASN A 3 4.16 -15.82 15.67
CA ASN A 3 5.47 -15.17 15.42
C ASN A 3 5.89 -15.18 13.93
N GLU A 4 5.45 -16.16 13.14
CA GLU A 4 5.72 -16.22 11.68
C GLU A 4 5.11 -15.04 10.92
N LEU A 5 4.01 -14.46 11.42
CA LEU A 5 3.36 -13.31 10.79
C LEU A 5 4.11 -12.00 11.07
N ARG A 6 4.93 -11.97 12.13
CA ARG A 6 5.72 -10.80 12.53
C ARG A 6 7.08 -10.72 11.85
N ASP A 7 7.52 -11.81 11.23
CA ASP A 7 8.90 -11.94 10.75
C ASP A 7 9.14 -11.14 9.46
N GLY A 8 9.69 -9.94 9.58
CA GLY A 8 10.17 -9.13 8.46
C GLY A 8 9.09 -8.63 7.49
N SER A 9 9.52 -8.05 6.38
CA SER A 9 8.65 -7.75 5.23
C SER A 9 8.71 -8.91 4.22
N SER A 10 7.57 -9.20 3.57
CA SER A 10 7.56 -10.14 2.43
C SER A 10 6.49 -9.78 1.41
N ILE A 11 6.56 -10.43 0.27
CA ILE A 11 5.59 -10.28 -0.82
C ILE A 11 4.19 -10.77 -0.41
N PRO A 12 3.12 -10.28 -1.05
CA PRO A 12 1.75 -10.67 -0.74
C PRO A 12 1.48 -12.18 -0.71
N SER A 13 2.03 -12.96 -1.64
CA SER A 13 1.78 -14.42 -1.70
C SER A 13 2.42 -15.20 -0.54
N ASP A 14 3.47 -14.68 0.08
CA ASP A 14 4.03 -15.24 1.32
C ASP A 14 3.21 -14.82 2.56
N ARG A 15 2.34 -13.82 2.39
CA ARG A 15 1.53 -13.21 3.45
C ARG A 15 0.05 -13.56 3.36
N ILE A 16 -0.34 -14.61 2.63
CA ILE A 16 -1.75 -15.01 2.48
C ILE A 16 -2.48 -15.14 3.82
N LYS A 17 -1.87 -15.73 4.85
CA LYS A 17 -2.48 -15.83 6.19
C LYS A 17 -2.80 -14.44 6.78
N LEU A 18 -1.89 -13.48 6.62
CA LEU A 18 -2.09 -12.09 7.06
C LEU A 18 -3.21 -11.43 6.27
N LEU A 19 -3.23 -11.60 4.95
CA LEU A 19 -4.27 -11.07 4.06
C LEU A 19 -5.65 -11.65 4.41
N GLN A 20 -5.73 -12.94 4.76
CA GLN A 20 -6.97 -13.54 5.26
C GLN A 20 -7.41 -12.97 6.61
N ILE A 21 -6.49 -12.62 7.50
CA ILE A 21 -6.80 -12.01 8.80
C ILE A 21 -7.41 -10.62 8.61
N ILE A 22 -6.84 -9.79 7.73
CA ILE A 22 -7.35 -8.43 7.50
C ILE A 22 -8.60 -8.39 6.62
N LYS A 23 -8.97 -9.52 6.00
CA LYS A 23 -10.24 -9.64 5.28
C LYS A 23 -11.39 -9.54 6.29
N ASN A 24 -12.36 -8.67 5.99
CA ASN A 24 -13.46 -8.25 6.88
C ASN A 24 -13.05 -7.36 8.06
N GLU A 25 -11.77 -7.01 8.22
CA GLU A 25 -11.38 -5.98 9.19
C GLU A 25 -11.82 -4.60 8.70
N LYS A 26 -12.13 -3.73 9.66
CA LYS A 26 -12.49 -2.34 9.39
C LYS A 26 -11.24 -1.47 9.40
N LEU A 27 -11.01 -0.79 8.29
CA LEU A 27 -9.90 0.14 8.15
C LEU A 27 -10.23 1.40 8.94
N SER A 28 -9.49 1.68 10.00
CA SER A 28 -9.72 2.82 10.89
C SER A 28 -8.92 4.05 10.48
N LYS A 29 -7.77 3.84 9.82
CA LYS A 29 -6.88 4.92 9.37
C LYS A 29 -5.95 4.45 8.26
N LEU A 30 -5.54 5.38 7.41
CA LEU A 30 -4.43 5.24 6.48
C LEU A 30 -3.48 6.41 6.67
N ILE A 31 -2.18 6.13 6.83
CA ILE A 31 -1.16 7.17 6.92
C ILE A 31 -0.05 6.87 5.93
N ARG A 32 0.18 7.81 5.02
CA ARG A 32 1.33 7.82 4.11
C ARG A 32 2.50 8.48 4.85
N PHE A 33 3.66 7.84 4.89
CA PHE A 33 4.86 8.43 5.49
C PHE A 33 5.81 8.82 4.38
N SER A 34 5.87 10.11 4.07
CA SER A 34 6.63 10.67 2.97
C SER A 34 8.10 10.90 3.35
N TRP A 35 9.04 10.69 2.42
CA TRP A 35 10.45 11.07 2.61
C TRP A 35 10.69 12.58 2.57
N TRP A 36 9.74 13.34 2.03
CA TRP A 36 9.79 14.80 1.94
C TRP A 36 8.52 15.42 2.53
N GLU A 37 8.61 16.69 2.91
CA GLU A 37 7.42 17.47 3.25
C GLU A 37 6.46 17.55 2.05
N SER A 38 5.16 17.73 2.31
CA SER A 38 4.15 17.73 1.24
C SER A 38 4.43 18.79 0.17
N GLU A 39 4.84 19.99 0.56
CA GLU A 39 5.17 21.09 -0.36
C GLU A 39 6.39 20.73 -1.23
N GLU A 40 7.44 20.17 -0.64
CA GLU A 40 8.63 19.72 -1.37
C GLU A 40 8.29 18.55 -2.31
N SER A 41 7.44 17.62 -1.89
CA SER A 41 6.98 16.49 -2.72
C SER A 41 6.24 17.00 -3.98
N MET A 42 5.38 18.01 -3.83
CA MET A 42 4.66 18.64 -4.94
C MET A 42 5.63 19.31 -5.93
N GLU A 43 6.62 20.04 -5.42
CA GLU A 43 7.57 20.77 -6.27
C GLU A 43 8.55 19.84 -6.99
N GLN A 44 9.10 18.85 -6.30
CA GLN A 44 10.14 17.96 -6.84
C GLN A 44 9.57 16.89 -7.78
N CYS A 45 8.34 16.43 -7.51
CA CYS A 45 7.74 15.30 -8.24
C CYS A 45 6.58 15.73 -9.16
N GLU A 46 6.30 17.03 -9.27
CA GLU A 46 5.19 17.59 -10.07
C GLU A 46 3.81 16.99 -9.70
N ILE A 47 3.61 16.66 -8.42
CA ILE A 47 2.40 16.02 -7.92
C ILE A 47 1.32 17.09 -7.64
N ALA A 48 0.09 16.83 -8.07
CA ALA A 48 -1.05 17.68 -7.72
C ALA A 48 -1.30 17.66 -6.21
N GLN A 49 -1.72 18.79 -5.65
CA GLN A 49 -1.86 18.98 -4.21
C GLN A 49 -2.73 17.90 -3.54
N ASP A 50 -3.85 17.52 -4.15
CA ASP A 50 -4.77 16.49 -3.65
C ASP A 50 -4.33 15.04 -3.93
N GLU A 51 -3.22 14.86 -4.65
CA GLU A 51 -2.62 13.55 -4.97
C GLU A 51 -1.38 13.23 -4.14
N VAL A 52 -0.89 14.15 -3.30
CA VAL A 52 0.34 13.96 -2.51
C VAL A 52 0.28 12.69 -1.65
N PHE A 53 -0.84 12.43 -0.96
CA PHE A 53 -1.05 11.17 -0.22
C PHE A 53 -0.84 9.92 -1.10
N SER A 54 -1.22 10.00 -2.37
CA SER A 54 -1.25 8.86 -3.31
C SER A 54 0.12 8.62 -3.95
N LEU A 55 0.82 9.71 -4.31
CA LEU A 55 1.97 9.67 -5.23
C LEU A 55 3.31 10.05 -4.59
N THR A 56 3.33 10.59 -3.36
CA THR A 56 4.62 10.86 -2.71
C THR A 56 5.41 9.57 -2.45
N ALA A 57 6.74 9.64 -2.42
CA ALA A 57 7.62 8.52 -2.13
C ALA A 57 7.64 8.19 -0.62
N GLY A 58 7.63 6.90 -0.27
CA GLY A 58 7.58 6.43 1.12
C GLY A 58 6.83 5.11 1.35
N PRO A 59 6.66 4.66 2.60
CA PRO A 59 5.75 3.58 2.98
C PRO A 59 4.34 4.07 3.38
N LEU A 60 3.38 3.15 3.44
CA LEU A 60 2.01 3.39 3.92
C LEU A 60 1.74 2.48 5.12
N LEU A 61 1.09 3.01 6.16
CA LEU A 61 0.52 2.21 7.24
C LEU A 61 -1.00 2.16 7.13
N LEU A 62 -1.54 0.93 7.20
CA LEU A 62 -2.95 0.61 7.27
C LEU A 62 -3.30 0.24 8.71
N TYR A 63 -4.18 1.00 9.34
CA TYR A 63 -4.63 0.77 10.71
C TYR A 63 -6.03 0.16 10.68
N PHE A 64 -6.21 -0.87 11.51
CA PHE A 64 -7.48 -1.58 11.64
C PHE A 64 -8.11 -1.31 13.00
N GLU A 65 -9.45 -1.42 13.10
CA GLU A 65 -10.16 -1.23 14.38
C GLU A 65 -9.75 -2.24 15.45
N SER A 66 -9.29 -3.44 15.07
CA SER A 66 -8.71 -4.43 15.97
C SER A 66 -7.42 -3.97 16.65
N GLY A 67 -6.79 -2.89 16.17
CA GLY A 67 -5.50 -2.41 16.64
C GLY A 67 -4.29 -3.01 15.89
N LEU A 68 -4.55 -3.92 14.94
CA LEU A 68 -3.56 -4.37 13.97
C LEU A 68 -3.14 -3.19 13.07
N VAL A 69 -1.84 -3.08 12.79
CA VAL A 69 -1.28 -2.11 11.85
C VAL A 69 -0.39 -2.86 10.87
N ILE A 70 -0.71 -2.74 9.59
CA ILE A 70 0.05 -3.35 8.49
C ILE A 70 0.76 -2.26 7.73
N GLY A 71 2.05 -2.42 7.52
CA GLY A 71 2.79 -1.54 6.65
C GLY A 71 2.95 -2.13 5.25
N ALA A 72 3.03 -1.24 4.27
CA ALA A 72 3.24 -1.56 2.87
C ALA A 72 4.26 -0.62 2.22
N ALA A 73 5.08 -1.17 1.33
CA ALA A 73 6.08 -0.45 0.55
C ALA A 73 6.39 -1.20 -0.75
N SER A 74 7.28 -0.62 -1.54
CA SER A 74 7.88 -1.23 -2.73
C SER A 74 9.18 -1.95 -2.35
N ASP A 75 9.45 -3.10 -2.97
CA ASP A 75 10.77 -3.74 -3.01
C ASP A 75 11.18 -3.99 -4.46
N PRO A 76 11.97 -3.08 -5.06
CA PRO A 76 12.44 -3.20 -6.44
C PRO A 76 13.23 -4.48 -6.70
N SER A 77 13.94 -5.00 -5.70
CA SER A 77 14.72 -6.25 -5.85
C SER A 77 13.84 -7.49 -6.06
N ARG A 78 12.55 -7.38 -5.73
CA ARG A 78 11.53 -8.41 -5.91
C ARG A 78 10.51 -8.06 -6.98
N ASN A 79 10.60 -6.87 -7.59
CA ASN A 79 9.59 -6.32 -8.49
C ASN A 79 8.17 -6.45 -7.90
N SER A 80 8.01 -6.02 -6.65
CA SER A 80 6.84 -6.36 -5.85
C SER A 80 6.54 -5.31 -4.81
N VAL A 81 5.26 -5.18 -4.45
CA VAL A 81 4.92 -4.62 -3.14
C VAL A 81 5.33 -5.59 -2.04
N ILE A 82 5.62 -5.08 -0.85
CA ILE A 82 5.91 -5.87 0.34
C ILE A 82 5.02 -5.43 1.50
N LEU A 83 4.73 -6.36 2.39
CA LEU A 83 3.88 -6.19 3.57
C LEU A 83 4.61 -6.65 4.83
N TRP A 84 4.40 -5.94 5.93
CA TRP A 84 4.85 -6.34 7.27
C TRP A 84 3.81 -5.97 8.33
N VAL A 85 3.93 -6.62 9.49
CA VAL A 85 3.17 -6.25 10.69
C VAL A 85 3.95 -5.16 11.41
N GLU A 86 3.37 -3.97 11.49
CA GLU A 86 3.94 -2.84 12.22
C GLU A 86 3.61 -2.92 13.71
N LYS A 87 2.35 -3.29 14.00
CA LYS A 87 1.83 -3.47 15.36
C LYS A 87 0.71 -4.51 15.35
N ASP A 88 0.56 -5.27 16.43
CA ASP A 88 -0.54 -6.21 16.58
C ASP A 88 -1.35 -6.08 17.88
N ASP A 89 -2.42 -6.88 17.97
CA ASP A 89 -3.39 -6.92 19.05
C ASP A 89 -2.83 -7.45 20.39
N THR A 90 -1.65 -8.07 20.37
CA THR A 90 -0.96 -8.55 21.58
C THR A 90 -0.04 -7.51 22.22
N GLY A 91 0.08 -6.33 21.58
CA GLY A 91 1.01 -5.28 21.98
C GLY A 91 2.40 -5.42 21.38
N TYR A 92 2.59 -6.30 20.39
CA TYR A 92 3.82 -6.25 19.57
C TYR A 92 3.87 -4.93 18.81
N ILE A 93 5.04 -4.32 18.80
CA ILE A 93 5.39 -3.15 17.98
C ILE A 93 6.76 -3.47 17.39
N LYS A 94 6.92 -3.20 16.09
CA LYS A 94 8.21 -3.35 15.41
C LYS A 94 9.27 -2.44 16.06
N ASP A 95 10.47 -2.98 16.29
CA ASP A 95 11.56 -2.26 16.98
C ASP A 95 11.91 -0.92 16.29
N GLU A 96 11.98 -0.93 14.97
CA GLU A 96 12.13 0.25 14.11
C GLU A 96 10.77 0.59 13.47
N SER A 97 9.88 1.08 14.33
CA SER A 97 8.55 1.52 13.91
C SER A 97 8.63 2.83 13.14
N ILE A 98 7.95 2.86 12.00
CA ILE A 98 7.85 4.01 11.10
C ILE A 98 7.20 5.20 11.80
N GLU A 99 6.30 4.96 12.76
CA GLU A 99 5.66 6.03 13.53
C GLU A 99 6.65 6.84 14.39
N ASN A 100 7.83 6.28 14.68
CA ASN A 100 8.88 6.93 15.47
C ASN A 100 10.01 7.51 14.61
N ASP A 101 9.97 7.32 13.30
CA ASP A 101 10.97 7.84 12.38
C ASP A 101 10.75 9.35 12.19
N THR A 102 11.70 10.15 12.67
CA THR A 102 11.62 11.62 12.60
C THR A 102 11.95 12.18 11.23
N ASP A 103 12.49 11.36 10.33
CA ASP A 103 12.85 11.75 8.97
C ASP A 103 11.69 11.48 7.99
N LEU A 104 10.54 11.04 8.50
CA LEU A 104 9.32 10.79 7.74
C LEU A 104 8.22 11.80 8.07
N TYR A 105 7.52 12.24 7.02
CA TYR A 105 6.46 13.23 7.09
C TYR A 105 5.10 12.57 6.87
N PRO A 106 4.27 12.42 7.93
CA PRO A 106 3.00 11.71 7.83
C PRO A 106 1.92 12.56 7.13
N ILE A 107 1.17 11.92 6.24
CA ILE A 107 0.00 12.48 5.56
C ILE A 107 -1.18 11.54 5.83
N ASP A 108 -2.22 12.07 6.44
CA ASP A 108 -3.45 11.34 6.72
C ASP A 108 -4.30 11.22 5.45
N ALA A 109 -4.90 10.06 5.21
CA ALA A 109 -5.88 9.88 4.13
C ALA A 109 -7.06 10.86 4.22
N GLU A 110 -7.41 11.31 5.42
CA GLU A 110 -8.47 12.30 5.65
C GLU A 110 -7.97 13.76 5.62
N ASP A 111 -6.70 14.00 5.28
CA ASP A 111 -6.16 15.34 5.12
C ASP A 111 -6.91 16.10 4.00
N LYS A 112 -7.40 17.30 4.30
CA LYS A 112 -8.25 18.07 3.37
C LYS A 112 -7.47 18.88 2.34
N ILE A 113 -6.15 18.92 2.48
CA ILE A 113 -5.22 19.69 1.68
C ILE A 113 -4.44 18.74 0.78
N TYR A 114 -3.83 17.71 1.36
CA TYR A 114 -2.87 16.82 0.69
C TYR A 114 -3.42 15.45 0.31
N SER A 115 -4.72 15.22 0.52
CA SER A 115 -5.42 13.99 0.15
C SER A 115 -6.75 14.30 -0.51
N SER A 116 -7.12 13.47 -1.48
CA SER A 116 -8.40 13.60 -2.17
C SER A 116 -9.56 13.10 -1.29
N PRO A 117 -10.79 13.64 -1.47
CA PRO A 117 -11.99 13.16 -0.77
C PRO A 117 -12.34 11.68 -1.00
N TYR A 118 -11.70 11.02 -1.96
CA TYR A 118 -11.85 9.59 -2.20
C TYR A 118 -11.38 8.78 -0.99
N TRP A 119 -10.22 9.14 -0.43
CA TRP A 119 -9.58 8.41 0.66
C TRP A 119 -10.36 8.48 1.96
N GLY A 120 -10.99 9.62 2.26
CA GLY A 120 -11.90 9.74 3.41
C GLY A 120 -13.15 8.87 3.32
N GLN A 121 -13.56 8.40 2.14
CA GLN A 121 -14.66 7.44 1.97
C GLN A 121 -14.22 5.97 2.08
N ILE A 122 -12.92 5.71 1.92
CA ILE A 122 -12.30 4.39 2.17
C ILE A 122 -12.14 4.16 3.67
N VAL A 123 -11.73 5.19 4.41
CA VAL A 123 -11.60 5.12 5.88
C VAL A 123 -12.96 4.83 6.52
N GLY A 124 -12.95 3.92 7.48
CA GLY A 124 -14.14 3.44 8.17
C GLY A 124 -14.93 2.36 7.43
N GLN A 125 -14.44 1.85 6.29
CA GLN A 125 -15.06 0.71 5.61
C GLN A 125 -14.40 -0.62 6.00
N ASN A 126 -15.17 -1.70 5.92
CA ASN A 126 -14.64 -3.06 6.03
C ASN A 126 -14.03 -3.51 4.71
N ILE A 127 -12.93 -4.28 4.78
CA ILE A 127 -12.33 -4.92 3.60
C ILE A 127 -13.21 -6.11 3.19
N LYS A 128 -13.71 -6.07 1.96
CA LYS A 128 -14.52 -7.13 1.34
C LYS A 128 -13.65 -8.16 0.65
N GLU A 129 -12.73 -7.70 -0.20
CA GLU A 129 -11.88 -8.56 -1.04
C GLU A 129 -10.46 -7.99 -1.12
N ILE A 130 -9.50 -8.89 -1.33
CA ILE A 130 -8.09 -8.55 -1.54
C ILE A 130 -7.61 -9.39 -2.72
N ASN A 131 -6.97 -8.73 -3.69
CA ASN A 131 -6.41 -9.38 -4.88
C ASN A 131 -4.94 -9.02 -5.04
N ILE A 132 -4.09 -10.02 -5.26
CA ILE A 132 -2.71 -9.82 -5.67
C ILE A 132 -2.70 -9.52 -7.16
N ILE A 133 -2.05 -8.44 -7.55
CA ILE A 133 -1.88 -8.03 -8.94
C ILE A 133 -0.49 -8.44 -9.39
N LYS A 134 -0.42 -9.23 -10.47
CA LYS A 134 0.84 -9.57 -11.13
C LYS A 134 0.93 -8.98 -12.52
N ARG A 135 2.16 -8.63 -12.91
CA ARG A 135 2.51 -8.22 -14.27
C ARG A 135 3.35 -9.32 -14.92
N ASP A 136 3.13 -9.57 -16.21
CA ASP A 136 3.99 -10.49 -16.95
C ASP A 136 5.41 -9.90 -17.04
N PRO A 137 6.46 -10.74 -16.87
CA PRO A 137 7.83 -10.26 -16.87
C PRO A 137 8.17 -9.63 -18.22
N GLN A 138 8.67 -8.40 -18.19
CA GLN A 138 9.01 -7.66 -19.40
C GLN A 138 10.35 -8.09 -20.02
N ASN A 139 11.20 -8.75 -19.24
CA ASN A 139 12.50 -9.27 -19.67
C ASN A 139 12.98 -10.40 -18.73
N ALA A 140 14.08 -11.05 -19.10
CA ALA A 140 14.64 -12.20 -18.38
C ALA A 140 15.08 -11.88 -16.93
N LEU A 141 15.34 -10.62 -16.57
CA LEU A 141 15.67 -10.24 -15.18
C LEU A 141 14.44 -10.36 -14.28
N PHE A 142 13.26 -10.04 -14.80
CA PHE A 142 11.99 -10.12 -14.08
C PHE A 142 11.38 -11.52 -14.08
N GLU A 143 11.79 -12.41 -14.99
CA GLU A 143 11.20 -13.75 -15.15
C GLU A 143 11.31 -14.61 -13.88
N GLU A 144 12.38 -14.43 -13.11
CA GLU A 144 12.63 -15.17 -11.86
C GLU A 144 12.10 -14.44 -10.61
N LEU A 145 11.54 -13.23 -10.77
CA LEU A 145 11.03 -12.43 -9.65
C LEU A 145 9.53 -12.73 -9.37
N PRO A 146 9.03 -12.43 -8.17
CA PRO A 146 7.61 -12.58 -7.85
C PRO A 146 6.64 -11.85 -8.78
N ASN A 147 7.04 -10.65 -9.26
CA ASN A 147 6.24 -9.77 -10.11
C ASN A 147 4.87 -9.40 -9.51
N GLU A 148 4.76 -9.34 -8.18
CA GLU A 148 3.56 -8.97 -7.44
C GLU A 148 3.47 -7.45 -7.28
N VAL A 149 3.31 -6.79 -8.42
CA VAL A 149 3.40 -5.33 -8.57
C VAL A 149 2.25 -4.55 -7.92
N GLY A 150 1.23 -5.23 -7.40
CA GLY A 150 0.23 -4.55 -6.60
C GLY A 150 -0.62 -5.45 -5.71
N LEU A 151 -1.33 -4.79 -4.79
CA LEU A 151 -2.34 -5.39 -3.94
C LEU A 151 -3.61 -4.52 -4.02
N GLU A 152 -4.64 -5.04 -4.69
CA GLU A 152 -5.96 -4.40 -4.70
C GLU A 152 -6.70 -4.73 -3.40
N ILE A 153 -7.21 -3.71 -2.74
CA ILE A 153 -8.08 -3.83 -1.57
C ILE A 153 -9.43 -3.26 -1.96
N VAL A 154 -10.46 -4.09 -1.88
CA VAL A 154 -11.85 -3.74 -2.20
C VAL A 154 -12.63 -3.64 -0.91
N MET A 155 -13.31 -2.53 -0.72
CA MET A 155 -14.11 -2.22 0.47
C MET A 155 -15.56 -2.68 0.29
N GLU A 156 -16.32 -2.77 1.39
CA GLU A 156 -17.75 -3.16 1.35
C GLU A 156 -18.64 -2.20 0.54
N ASN A 157 -18.25 -0.93 0.43
CA ASN A 157 -18.93 0.06 -0.43
C ASN A 157 -18.49 0.00 -1.91
N ASP A 158 -17.81 -1.08 -2.31
CA ASP A 158 -17.23 -1.33 -3.64
C ASP A 158 -16.16 -0.32 -4.10
N MET A 159 -15.79 0.63 -3.25
CA MET A 159 -14.59 1.44 -3.47
C MET A 159 -13.35 0.57 -3.32
N LYS A 160 -12.27 0.96 -3.99
CA LYS A 160 -11.06 0.16 -4.01
C LYS A 160 -9.82 0.99 -4.26
N PHE A 161 -8.72 0.50 -3.75
CA PHE A 161 -7.41 1.10 -3.98
C PHE A 161 -6.36 0.02 -4.16
N ILE A 162 -5.23 0.43 -4.71
CA ILE A 162 -4.12 -0.46 -5.05
C ILE A 162 -2.87 0.06 -4.35
N LEU A 163 -2.28 -0.79 -3.52
CA LEU A 163 -0.88 -0.63 -3.11
C LEU A 163 -0.04 -1.03 -4.31
N SER A 164 0.84 -0.15 -4.79
CA SER A 164 1.44 -0.27 -6.12
C SER A 164 2.96 -0.15 -6.07
N HIS A 165 3.62 -1.03 -6.83
CA HIS A 165 5.01 -0.90 -7.24
C HIS A 165 5.02 -0.50 -8.72
N GLY A 166 5.30 0.78 -9.01
CA GLY A 166 5.49 1.26 -10.39
C GLY A 166 4.27 1.25 -11.31
N LEU A 167 3.04 1.00 -10.83
CA LEU A 167 1.89 0.88 -11.74
C LEU A 167 1.41 2.23 -12.32
N HIS A 168 1.88 3.37 -11.83
CA HIS A 168 1.46 4.68 -12.34
C HIS A 168 2.38 5.24 -13.43
N ASP A 169 3.66 4.84 -13.45
CA ASP A 169 4.69 5.43 -14.30
C ASP A 169 5.85 4.48 -14.68
N ASP A 170 5.75 3.19 -14.35
CA ASP A 170 6.82 2.19 -14.50
C ASP A 170 8.12 2.48 -13.72
N SER A 171 8.06 3.33 -12.68
CA SER A 171 9.16 3.52 -11.73
C SER A 171 9.27 2.39 -10.71
N ASP A 172 10.31 2.45 -9.89
CA ASP A 172 10.49 1.57 -8.72
C ASP A 172 9.73 2.07 -7.48
N ASP A 173 9.01 3.19 -7.59
CA ASP A 173 8.40 3.87 -6.46
C ASP A 173 7.10 3.20 -5.99
N PHE A 174 6.89 3.29 -4.69
CA PHE A 174 5.64 2.88 -4.07
C PHE A 174 4.60 3.98 -4.20
N SER A 175 3.40 3.61 -4.64
CA SER A 175 2.25 4.50 -4.77
C SER A 175 0.99 3.85 -4.21
N VAL A 176 0.00 4.68 -3.85
CA VAL A 176 -1.31 4.24 -3.39
C VAL A 176 -2.34 4.78 -4.37
N LEU A 177 -2.87 3.91 -5.22
CA LEU A 177 -3.58 4.32 -6.42
C LEU A 177 -5.07 4.02 -6.35
N THR A 178 -5.86 4.94 -6.88
CA THR A 178 -7.22 4.66 -7.34
C THR A 178 -7.19 4.04 -8.73
N THR A 179 -8.20 3.26 -9.12
CA THR A 179 -8.20 2.64 -10.45
C THR A 179 -8.28 3.64 -11.60
N SER A 180 -8.73 4.88 -11.36
CA SER A 180 -8.72 5.95 -12.36
C SER A 180 -7.32 6.47 -12.68
N GLN A 181 -6.33 6.20 -11.83
CA GLN A 181 -4.94 6.60 -12.04
C GLN A 181 -4.14 5.55 -12.83
N LEU A 182 -4.77 4.45 -13.24
CA LEU A 182 -4.14 3.41 -14.05
C LEU A 182 -4.55 3.56 -15.52
N GLU A 183 -3.58 3.46 -16.43
CA GLU A 183 -3.86 3.44 -17.85
C GLU A 183 -4.61 2.17 -18.28
N VAL A 184 -5.52 2.30 -19.25
CA VAL A 184 -6.36 1.20 -19.73
C VAL A 184 -5.53 0.05 -20.31
N ASP A 185 -4.50 0.38 -21.09
CA ASP A 185 -3.63 -0.62 -21.72
C ASP A 185 -2.79 -1.36 -20.67
N LEU A 186 -2.37 -0.65 -19.61
CA LEU A 186 -1.70 -1.27 -18.47
C LEU A 186 -2.63 -2.26 -17.77
N ILE A 187 -3.86 -1.85 -17.43
CA ILE A 187 -4.85 -2.72 -16.77
C ILE A 187 -5.05 -4.02 -17.58
N ALA A 188 -5.12 -3.93 -18.91
CA ALA A 188 -5.31 -5.09 -19.78
C ALA A 188 -4.13 -6.09 -19.74
N SER A 189 -2.94 -5.65 -19.31
CA SER A 189 -1.74 -6.50 -19.18
C SER A 189 -1.59 -7.19 -17.82
N LEU A 190 -2.37 -6.76 -16.82
CA LEU A 190 -2.25 -7.22 -15.44
C LEU A 190 -3.14 -8.44 -15.16
N LYS A 191 -2.78 -9.22 -14.13
CA LYS A 191 -3.52 -10.41 -13.69
C LYS A 191 -3.85 -10.31 -12.21
N TRP A 192 -5.10 -10.55 -11.84
CA TRP A 192 -5.59 -10.50 -10.47
C TRP A 192 -5.76 -11.92 -9.91
N PHE A 193 -5.25 -12.13 -8.70
CA PHE A 193 -5.34 -13.39 -7.97
C PHE A 193 -6.00 -13.13 -6.63
N ALA A 194 -7.20 -13.67 -6.43
CA ALA A 194 -7.92 -13.53 -5.18
C ALA A 194 -7.18 -14.23 -4.03
N CYS A 195 -7.08 -13.54 -2.89
CA CYS A 195 -6.56 -14.09 -1.64
C CYS A 195 -7.60 -14.94 -0.93
#